data_AF-A0A7M3P458-F1
#
_entry.id   AF-A0A7M3P458-F1
#
_cell.length_a   1.000
_cell.length_b   1.000
_cell.length_c   1.000
_cell.angle_alpha   90.00
_cell.angle_beta   90.00
_cell.angle_gamma   90.00
#
_symmetry.space_group_name_H-M   'P 1'
#
loop_
_entity.id
_entity.type
_entity.pdbx_description
1 polymer ?
#
loop_
_entity_poly.entity_id
_entity_poly.type
_entity_poly.pdbx_seq_one_letter_code
_entity_poly.pdbx_strand_id
1 'polypeptide(L)'
;MPVAGAEVDVLIVGGGPVGLTARALLERWGVRVLLVEKHRELSPFPRSRLVNVRSMEIFRQLELAERITAAAFAPEYGRIRFRDTLHASDFASAAMIGVSAPVPESPVIGVVTSQDRLEPALLGAAASEVRFGVELVDLAEEDEGVVARLVESRGGAATEIRARYVLAADGANSTVRERLGIHTRGPGAVGRVTTVVFDADLNRWSARHPAGVYLTAQGSLLPLYPEGGWALFVPTPEDTAGADWPGLVARALGDDMDIDVLRVEHWVVNAFVAERFRHGRILLAGDAAHAIPPAGGLGMNVGVADVHNLCWKLAGVLRGWAGPDLLDSYETERQPVARRTLGQAVENSKMMFQVQDVRREQLQAAAAQAPDRVEPPWSEQYFAQLGLVLGVAYRSAAVLTDGAGAPEPSDTGTTYVATAKPGHRMPHLWLTESRSTLDALGEWFTLLTVDPWEPRATLPWPLRVEPLPAEHTHRWDLRPHEALLIRPDGHIAARWNDGPPSDGTLHKALTTVTAR
;
A
#
# COMPACT_ATOMS: atom_id res chain seq x y z
N MET A 1 19.77 27.92 4.22
CA MET A 1 20.53 26.95 5.04
C MET A 1 19.94 27.00 6.44
N PRO A 2 19.17 26.02 6.95
CA PRO A 2 18.89 26.02 8.37
C PRO A 2 20.09 25.37 9.08
N VAL A 3 20.94 26.23 9.68
CA VAL A 3 21.67 26.06 10.96
C VAL A 3 21.53 24.66 11.60
N ALA A 4 22.64 23.92 11.70
CA ALA A 4 22.98 23.02 12.83
C ALA A 4 22.08 23.25 14.06
N GLY A 5 21.14 22.32 14.29
CA GLY A 5 20.14 22.41 15.37
C GLY A 5 18.68 22.59 14.95
N ALA A 6 18.27 22.32 13.70
CA ALA A 6 16.87 22.45 13.30
C ALA A 6 16.00 21.40 14.02
N GLU A 7 14.96 21.84 14.75
CA GLU A 7 13.98 20.98 15.42
C GLU A 7 12.78 20.77 14.50
N VAL A 8 12.45 19.52 14.20
CA VAL A 8 11.31 19.12 13.36
C VAL A 8 10.36 18.25 14.17
N ASP A 9 9.06 18.30 13.90
CA ASP A 9 8.14 17.43 14.63
C ASP A 9 8.35 15.97 14.21
N VAL A 10 8.45 15.70 12.90
CA VAL A 10 8.68 14.36 12.36
C VAL A 10 9.78 14.35 11.30
N LEU A 11 10.80 13.52 11.51
CA LEU A 11 11.77 13.15 10.48
C LEU A 11 11.30 11.88 9.77
N ILE A 12 11.02 11.98 8.47
CA ILE A 12 10.75 10.81 7.60
C ILE A 12 12.05 10.39 6.92
N VAL A 13 12.39 9.10 7.01
CA VAL A 13 13.60 8.53 6.41
C VAL A 13 13.20 7.62 5.27
N GLY A 14 13.38 8.10 4.04
CA GLY A 14 13.09 7.38 2.81
C GLY A 14 12.03 8.10 1.99
N GLY A 15 12.33 8.31 0.71
CA GLY A 15 11.56 9.09 -0.26
C GLY A 15 10.85 8.24 -1.30
N GLY A 16 10.55 6.98 -0.97
CA GLY A 16 9.71 6.11 -1.79
C GLY A 16 8.22 6.40 -1.58
N PRO A 17 7.31 5.61 -2.18
CA PRO A 17 5.87 5.88 -2.14
C PRO A 17 5.29 5.99 -0.72
N VAL A 18 5.79 5.18 0.21
CA VAL A 18 5.35 5.20 1.61
C VAL A 18 5.76 6.50 2.31
N GLY A 19 7.04 6.87 2.21
CA GLY A 19 7.57 8.10 2.81
C GLY A 19 6.93 9.36 2.22
N LEU A 20 6.70 9.40 0.90
CA LEU A 20 6.08 10.55 0.22
C LEU A 20 4.60 10.69 0.59
N THR A 21 3.86 9.58 0.63
CA THR A 21 2.48 9.56 1.18
C THR A 21 2.44 10.00 2.65
N ALA A 22 3.32 9.49 3.54
CA ALA A 22 3.36 9.96 4.94
C ALA A 22 3.59 11.47 5.04
N ARG A 23 4.46 12.02 4.18
CA ARG A 23 4.76 13.44 4.12
C ARG A 23 3.50 14.26 3.78
N ALA A 24 2.76 13.84 2.76
CA ALA A 24 1.54 14.52 2.34
C ALA A 24 0.44 14.46 3.42
N LEU A 25 0.18 13.27 3.97
CA LEU A 25 -0.76 13.12 5.09
C LEU A 25 -0.40 13.99 6.29
N LEU A 26 0.87 13.96 6.77
CA LEU A 26 1.28 14.74 7.94
C LEU A 26 1.19 16.25 7.70
N GLU A 27 1.48 16.73 6.49
CA GLU A 27 1.34 18.14 6.13
C GLU A 27 -0.13 18.60 6.16
N ARG A 28 -1.09 17.77 5.72
CA ARG A 28 -2.53 18.09 5.86
C ARG A 28 -2.93 18.27 7.33
N TRP A 29 -2.29 17.56 8.26
CA TRP A 29 -2.46 17.77 9.71
C TRP A 29 -1.68 18.97 10.29
N GLY A 30 -1.06 19.79 9.43
CA GLY A 30 -0.14 20.88 9.74
C GLY A 30 1.13 20.46 10.50
N VAL A 31 1.53 19.19 10.49
CA VAL A 31 2.74 18.74 11.20
C VAL A 31 3.99 19.24 10.47
N ARG A 32 4.99 19.80 11.18
CA ARG A 32 6.28 20.16 10.59
C ARG A 32 7.10 18.90 10.29
N VAL A 33 7.39 18.67 9.01
CA VAL A 33 8.03 17.44 8.53
C VAL A 33 9.28 17.78 7.74
N LEU A 34 10.35 17.02 7.99
CA LEU A 34 11.49 16.91 7.09
C LEU A 34 11.57 15.46 6.56
N LEU A 35 11.59 15.29 5.24
CA LEU A 35 11.92 14.01 4.59
C LEU A 35 13.37 14.01 4.08
N VAL A 36 14.09 12.92 4.29
CA VAL A 36 15.47 12.70 3.80
C VAL A 36 15.50 11.45 2.93
N GLU A 37 16.10 11.56 1.74
CA GLU A 37 16.27 10.47 0.79
C GLU A 37 17.75 10.35 0.40
N LYS A 38 18.34 9.17 0.55
CA LYS A 38 19.75 8.90 0.24
C LYS A 38 20.08 9.08 -1.24
N HIS A 39 19.14 8.79 -2.15
CA HIS A 39 19.34 8.98 -3.58
C HIS A 39 19.15 10.45 -3.97
N ARG A 40 19.86 10.88 -5.01
CA ARG A 40 19.86 12.30 -5.45
C ARG A 40 18.61 12.69 -6.24
N GLU A 41 17.90 11.69 -6.72
CA GLU A 41 16.68 11.81 -7.50
C GLU A 41 15.77 10.62 -7.19
N LEU A 42 14.50 10.74 -7.58
CA LEU A 42 13.56 9.63 -7.54
C LEU A 42 14.08 8.47 -8.38
N SER A 43 13.78 7.24 -7.94
CA SER A 43 14.23 6.07 -8.68
C SER A 43 13.62 6.09 -10.09
N PRO A 44 14.45 6.00 -11.13
CA PRO A 44 13.95 5.90 -12.49
C PRO A 44 13.49 4.48 -12.84
N PHE A 45 13.47 3.55 -11.88
CA PHE A 45 13.14 2.15 -12.14
C PHE A 45 11.67 1.86 -11.84
N PRO A 46 10.97 1.20 -12.76
CA PRO A 46 9.57 0.87 -12.60
C PRO A 46 9.44 -0.36 -11.68
N ARG A 47 9.46 -0.11 -10.36
CA ARG A 47 9.35 -1.15 -9.31
C ARG A 47 7.90 -1.63 -9.14
N SER A 48 7.26 -1.44 -7.98
CA SER A 48 5.82 -1.75 -7.80
C SER A 48 4.98 -1.09 -8.90
N ARG A 49 3.98 -1.83 -9.42
CA ARG A 49 3.12 -1.35 -10.52
C ARG A 49 1.61 -1.39 -10.28
N LEU A 50 1.18 -2.03 -9.21
CA LEU A 50 -0.23 -2.16 -8.88
C LEU A 50 -0.55 -1.22 -7.73
N VAL A 51 -1.34 -0.19 -8.02
CA VAL A 51 -1.99 0.65 -7.00
C VAL A 51 -3.40 0.12 -6.81
N ASN A 52 -3.62 -0.67 -5.75
CA ASN A 52 -4.92 -1.28 -5.47
C ASN A 52 -5.98 -0.23 -5.07
N VAL A 53 -7.23 -0.70 -4.95
CA VAL A 53 -8.40 0.14 -4.64
C VAL A 53 -8.21 0.91 -3.32
N ARG A 54 -7.75 0.25 -2.25
CA ARG A 54 -7.52 0.92 -0.95
C ARG A 54 -6.54 2.08 -1.04
N SER A 55 -5.43 1.90 -1.76
CA SER A 55 -4.47 2.99 -1.95
C SER A 55 -5.04 4.12 -2.81
N MET A 56 -5.87 3.81 -3.82
CA MET A 56 -6.57 4.85 -4.58
C MET A 56 -7.60 5.62 -3.73
N GLU A 57 -8.22 5.01 -2.72
CA GLU A 57 -9.09 5.76 -1.78
C GLU A 57 -8.29 6.76 -0.95
N ILE A 58 -7.12 6.37 -0.46
CA ILE A 58 -6.20 7.28 0.24
C ILE A 58 -5.74 8.39 -0.71
N PHE A 59 -5.40 8.06 -1.95
CA PHE A 59 -4.99 9.07 -2.92
C PHE A 59 -6.15 9.97 -3.35
N ARG A 60 -7.39 9.51 -3.27
CA ARG A 60 -8.58 10.35 -3.45
C ARG A 60 -8.70 11.37 -2.32
N GLN A 61 -8.53 10.96 -1.06
CA GLN A 61 -8.43 11.88 0.08
C GLN A 61 -7.30 12.90 -0.06
N LEU A 62 -6.19 12.55 -0.71
CA LEU A 62 -5.09 13.48 -1.04
C LEU A 62 -5.31 14.26 -2.34
N GLU A 63 -6.49 14.14 -2.97
CA GLU A 63 -6.81 14.79 -4.26
C GLU A 63 -5.83 14.43 -5.41
N LEU A 64 -5.36 13.19 -5.43
CA LEU A 64 -4.39 12.68 -6.41
C LEU A 64 -4.96 11.57 -7.29
N ALA A 65 -6.18 11.08 -7.01
CA ALA A 65 -6.72 9.91 -7.69
C ALA A 65 -6.91 10.18 -9.18
N GLU A 66 -7.47 11.33 -9.54
CA GLU A 66 -7.67 11.71 -10.93
C GLU A 66 -6.36 11.81 -11.70
N ARG A 67 -5.38 12.55 -11.16
CA ARG A 67 -4.03 12.68 -11.76
C ARG A 67 -3.33 11.33 -11.93
N ILE A 68 -3.42 10.44 -10.94
CA ILE A 68 -2.82 9.10 -11.02
C ILE A 68 -3.51 8.28 -12.09
N THR A 69 -4.85 8.33 -12.17
CA THR A 69 -5.63 7.56 -13.14
C THR A 69 -5.36 8.02 -14.56
N ALA A 70 -5.32 9.34 -14.81
CA ALA A 70 -4.96 9.90 -16.11
C ALA A 70 -3.60 9.40 -16.65
N ALA A 71 -2.61 9.16 -15.77
CA ALA A 71 -1.29 8.65 -16.18
C ALA A 71 -1.19 7.11 -16.20
N ALA A 72 -2.27 6.38 -15.87
CA ALA A 72 -2.23 4.94 -15.69
C ALA A 72 -2.73 4.20 -16.95
N PHE A 73 -2.59 2.88 -16.95
CA PHE A 73 -3.22 2.09 -18.00
C PHE A 73 -4.74 2.06 -17.83
N ALA A 74 -5.46 1.95 -18.95
CA ALA A 74 -6.91 1.74 -18.95
C ALA A 74 -7.29 0.43 -18.20
N PRO A 75 -8.50 0.35 -17.59
CA PRO A 75 -8.94 -0.77 -16.77
C PRO A 75 -8.69 -2.16 -17.37
N GLU A 76 -8.91 -2.36 -18.67
CA GLU A 76 -8.63 -3.63 -19.37
C GLU A 76 -7.20 -4.19 -19.16
N TYR A 77 -6.22 -3.36 -18.79
CA TYR A 77 -4.87 -3.79 -18.39
C TYR A 77 -4.79 -4.40 -16.98
N GLY A 78 -5.79 -4.26 -16.11
CA GLY A 78 -5.95 -5.03 -14.87
C GLY A 78 -6.12 -6.55 -15.04
N ARG A 79 -5.36 -7.18 -15.94
CA ARG A 79 -5.35 -8.63 -16.19
C ARG A 79 -3.94 -9.21 -16.13
N ILE A 80 -3.86 -10.49 -15.81
CA ILE A 80 -2.65 -11.32 -15.89
C ILE A 80 -2.93 -12.37 -16.97
N ARG A 81 -2.00 -12.52 -17.94
CA ARG A 81 -2.10 -13.46 -19.08
C ARG A 81 -0.96 -14.49 -18.87
N PHE A 82 -1.22 -15.81 -19.01
CA PHE A 82 -0.21 -16.87 -18.99
C PHE A 82 -0.05 -17.39 -20.40
N ARG A 83 1.16 -17.26 -20.96
CA ARG A 83 1.47 -17.57 -22.37
C ARG A 83 2.81 -18.31 -22.46
N ASP A 84 3.02 -19.11 -23.50
CA ASP A 84 4.35 -19.75 -23.69
C ASP A 84 5.40 -18.69 -24.06
N THR A 85 5.06 -17.82 -25.01
CA THR A 85 5.77 -16.59 -25.40
C THR A 85 4.77 -15.43 -25.46
N LEU A 86 5.21 -14.18 -25.65
CA LEU A 86 4.29 -13.05 -25.72
C LEU A 86 3.28 -13.20 -26.88
N HIS A 87 3.75 -13.60 -28.06
CA HIS A 87 2.91 -13.74 -29.25
C HIS A 87 2.14 -15.08 -29.32
N ALA A 88 2.30 -15.99 -28.36
CA ALA A 88 1.55 -17.25 -28.35
C ALA A 88 0.13 -17.00 -27.86
N SER A 89 -0.76 -17.99 -27.98
CA SER A 89 -2.10 -17.88 -27.42
C SER A 89 -2.10 -18.01 -25.89
N ASP A 90 -3.11 -17.44 -25.24
CA ASP A 90 -3.28 -17.54 -23.78
C ASP A 90 -3.69 -18.98 -23.42
N PHE A 91 -2.93 -19.65 -22.55
CA PHE A 91 -3.34 -20.93 -21.97
C PHE A 91 -4.05 -20.77 -20.61
N ALA A 92 -3.99 -19.58 -20.01
CA ALA A 92 -4.71 -19.18 -18.78
C ALA A 92 -4.73 -17.66 -18.64
N SER A 93 -5.68 -17.15 -17.88
CA SER A 93 -5.81 -15.73 -17.59
C SER A 93 -6.49 -15.50 -16.25
N ALA A 94 -6.39 -14.28 -15.73
CA ALA A 94 -7.03 -13.90 -14.49
C ALA A 94 -7.23 -12.38 -14.45
N ALA A 95 -8.43 -11.94 -14.12
CA ALA A 95 -8.74 -10.53 -13.89
C ALA A 95 -8.28 -10.11 -12.49
N MET A 96 -7.77 -8.89 -12.36
CA MET A 96 -7.43 -8.28 -11.07
C MET A 96 -8.64 -7.47 -10.61
N ILE A 97 -9.39 -8.03 -9.67
CA ILE A 97 -10.68 -7.46 -9.27
C ILE A 97 -10.47 -6.08 -8.62
N GLY A 98 -11.28 -5.10 -9.02
CA GLY A 98 -11.11 -3.72 -8.56
C GLY A 98 -10.05 -2.95 -9.35
N VAL A 99 -9.46 -3.55 -10.38
CA VAL A 99 -8.52 -2.89 -11.33
C VAL A 99 -8.98 -3.10 -12.77
N SER A 100 -9.53 -4.27 -13.10
CA SER A 100 -10.05 -4.55 -14.44
C SER A 100 -11.38 -3.86 -14.75
N ALA A 101 -12.18 -3.63 -13.71
CA ALA A 101 -13.45 -2.93 -13.78
C ALA A 101 -13.82 -2.32 -12.43
N PRO A 102 -14.68 -1.27 -12.40
CA PRO A 102 -15.16 -0.68 -11.16
C PRO A 102 -15.81 -1.73 -10.29
N VAL A 103 -15.76 -1.52 -8.98
CA VAL A 103 -16.41 -2.40 -8.01
C VAL A 103 -17.42 -1.59 -7.20
N PRO A 104 -18.57 -2.16 -6.79
CA PRO A 104 -19.53 -1.42 -5.98
C PRO A 104 -19.04 -1.10 -4.57
N GLU A 105 -17.90 -1.64 -4.13
CA GLU A 105 -17.39 -1.50 -2.76
C GLU A 105 -16.47 -0.30 -2.53
N SER A 106 -16.24 0.50 -3.57
CA SER A 106 -15.37 1.67 -3.54
C SER A 106 -15.75 2.69 -4.62
N PRO A 107 -15.60 4.01 -4.36
CA PRO A 107 -15.85 5.06 -5.33
C PRO A 107 -14.75 5.21 -6.40
N VAL A 108 -13.68 4.41 -6.32
CA VAL A 108 -12.51 4.48 -7.19
C VAL A 108 -12.12 3.08 -7.62
N ILE A 109 -11.38 3.00 -8.70
CA ILE A 109 -10.78 1.77 -9.20
C ILE A 109 -9.28 1.81 -8.93
N GLY A 110 -8.71 0.66 -8.57
CA GLY A 110 -7.28 0.41 -8.65
C GLY A 110 -6.73 0.63 -10.06
N VAL A 111 -5.44 0.88 -10.17
CA VAL A 111 -4.79 1.17 -11.44
C VAL A 111 -3.48 0.41 -11.60
N VAL A 112 -3.12 0.12 -12.84
CA VAL A 112 -1.77 -0.31 -13.19
C VAL A 112 -0.98 0.95 -13.56
N THR A 113 -0.05 1.35 -12.71
CA THR A 113 0.92 2.42 -13.00
C THR A 113 2.27 2.08 -12.39
N SER A 114 3.35 2.43 -13.06
CA SER A 114 4.71 2.26 -12.52
C SER A 114 5.05 3.25 -11.38
N GLN A 115 5.92 2.82 -10.47
CA GLN A 115 6.36 3.62 -9.32
C GLN A 115 7.01 4.96 -9.73
N ASP A 116 7.86 4.97 -10.77
CA ASP A 116 8.49 6.19 -11.27
C ASP A 116 7.49 7.24 -11.81
N ARG A 117 6.26 6.85 -12.18
CA ARG A 117 5.18 7.79 -12.52
C ARG A 117 4.32 8.20 -11.32
N LEU A 118 4.11 7.29 -10.37
CA LEU A 118 3.45 7.57 -9.10
C LEU A 118 4.22 8.57 -8.22
N GLU A 119 5.54 8.40 -8.09
CA GLU A 119 6.35 9.17 -7.14
C GLU A 119 6.35 10.68 -7.39
N PRO A 120 6.43 11.20 -8.63
CA PRO A 120 6.30 12.62 -8.90
C PRO A 120 4.94 13.22 -8.45
N ALA A 121 3.83 12.53 -8.70
CA ALA A 121 2.52 12.96 -8.19
C ALA A 121 2.52 13.04 -6.64
N LEU A 122 3.06 12.04 -5.95
CA LEU A 122 3.18 12.05 -4.48
C LEU A 122 4.15 13.13 -3.97
N LEU A 123 5.23 13.40 -4.71
CA LEU A 123 6.20 14.46 -4.36
C LEU A 123 5.57 15.85 -4.52
N GLY A 124 4.68 16.04 -5.49
CA GLY A 124 3.96 17.29 -5.66
C GLY A 124 2.78 17.49 -4.70
N ALA A 125 2.37 16.48 -3.94
CA ALA A 125 1.20 16.56 -3.07
C ALA A 125 1.39 17.37 -1.78
N ALA A 126 2.60 17.87 -1.51
CA ALA A 126 2.93 18.53 -0.25
C ALA A 126 4.15 19.46 -0.47
N ALA A 127 4.19 20.61 0.22
CA ALA A 127 5.27 21.61 0.11
C ALA A 127 6.40 21.40 1.14
N SER A 128 6.18 20.62 2.20
CA SER A 128 7.20 20.23 3.18
C SER A 128 8.51 19.79 2.53
N GLU A 129 9.62 20.15 3.18
CA GLU A 129 10.96 19.98 2.64
C GLU A 129 11.34 18.50 2.46
N VAL A 130 11.93 18.20 1.29
CA VAL A 130 12.58 16.92 0.98
C VAL A 130 14.04 17.22 0.68
N ARG A 131 14.96 16.47 1.31
CA ARG A 131 16.40 16.56 1.05
C ARG A 131 16.88 15.27 0.38
N PHE A 132 17.09 15.35 -0.92
CA PHE A 132 17.68 14.29 -1.72
C PHE A 132 19.20 14.26 -1.52
N GLY A 133 19.82 13.08 -1.68
CA GLY A 133 21.25 12.90 -1.44
C GLY A 133 21.63 12.98 0.04
N VAL A 134 20.68 12.82 0.96
CA VAL A 134 20.94 12.84 2.41
C VAL A 134 20.58 11.47 3.00
N GLU A 135 21.60 10.76 3.47
CA GLU A 135 21.45 9.46 4.13
C GLU A 135 21.43 9.62 5.65
N LEU A 136 20.46 9.00 6.31
CA LEU A 136 20.53 8.72 7.75
C LEU A 136 21.51 7.58 8.03
N VAL A 137 22.57 7.86 8.79
CA VAL A 137 23.59 6.85 9.16
C VAL A 137 23.48 6.36 10.59
N ASP A 138 22.89 7.15 11.48
CA ASP A 138 22.71 6.80 12.89
C ASP A 138 21.53 7.57 13.50
N LEU A 139 21.00 7.04 14.60
CA LEU A 139 19.98 7.70 15.39
C LEU A 139 20.01 7.19 16.84
N ALA A 140 19.65 8.05 17.78
CA ALA A 140 19.51 7.70 19.18
C ALA A 140 18.29 8.41 19.77
N GLU A 141 17.47 7.65 20.50
CA GLU A 141 16.40 8.22 21.31
C GLU A 141 16.99 8.97 22.51
N GLU A 142 16.45 10.14 22.81
CA GLU A 142 16.76 10.96 23.99
C GLU A 142 15.44 11.30 24.71
N ASP A 143 15.51 12.02 25.84
CA ASP A 143 14.35 12.26 26.72
C ASP A 143 13.16 12.92 25.99
N GLU A 144 13.44 13.90 25.12
CA GLU A 144 12.43 14.74 24.47
C GLU A 144 12.28 14.47 22.95
N GLY A 145 12.93 13.44 22.41
CA GLY A 145 13.00 13.24 20.96
C GLY A 145 14.02 12.21 20.51
N VAL A 146 14.50 12.39 19.29
CA VAL A 146 15.43 11.51 18.59
C VAL A 146 16.44 12.38 17.88
N VAL A 147 17.71 12.16 18.18
CA VAL A 147 18.82 12.78 17.46
C VAL A 147 19.21 11.87 16.30
N ALA A 148 18.91 12.30 15.08
CA ALA A 148 19.35 11.65 13.85
C ALA A 148 20.65 12.25 13.31
N ARG A 149 21.57 11.40 12.85
CA ARG A 149 22.83 11.76 12.20
C ARG A 149 22.71 11.53 10.70
N LEU A 150 22.82 12.61 9.95
CA LEU A 150 22.66 12.63 8.50
C LEU A 150 23.99 12.90 7.80
N VAL A 151 24.20 12.32 6.63
CA VAL A 151 25.38 12.52 5.80
C VAL A 151 24.94 12.82 4.37
N GLU A 152 25.45 13.91 3.80
CA GLU A 152 25.26 14.21 2.38
C GLU A 152 26.08 13.28 1.50
N SER A 153 25.52 12.88 0.35
CA SER A 153 26.08 11.84 -0.53
C SER A 153 27.44 12.22 -1.13
N ARG A 154 27.81 13.51 -1.13
CA ARG A 154 29.09 14.03 -1.64
C ARG A 154 30.24 14.01 -0.62
N GLY A 155 30.14 13.24 0.47
CA GLY A 155 31.19 13.20 1.50
C GLY A 155 31.20 14.42 2.43
N GLY A 156 30.07 15.10 2.61
CA GLY A 156 29.94 16.22 3.54
C GLY A 156 30.06 15.78 5.01
N ALA A 157 30.35 16.73 5.90
CA ALA A 157 30.33 16.47 7.34
C ALA A 157 28.94 15.99 7.77
N ALA A 158 28.92 15.00 8.67
CA ALA A 158 27.68 14.57 9.29
C ALA A 158 27.01 15.74 10.02
N THR A 159 25.74 15.97 9.74
CA THR A 159 24.88 16.91 10.46
C THR A 159 23.94 16.17 11.41
N GLU A 160 23.59 16.82 12.52
CA GLU A 160 22.60 16.31 13.47
C GLU A 160 21.28 17.07 13.34
N ILE A 161 20.18 16.33 13.32
CA ILE A 161 18.81 16.86 13.42
C ILE A 161 18.11 16.26 14.63
N ARG A 162 17.45 17.12 15.42
CA ARG A 162 16.54 16.71 16.48
C ARG A 162 15.12 16.64 15.94
N ALA A 163 14.45 15.52 16.22
CA ALA A 163 13.06 15.29 15.82
C ALA A 163 12.27 14.77 17.02
N ARG A 164 10.99 15.15 17.15
CA ARG A 164 10.14 14.55 18.20
C ARG A 164 9.83 13.09 17.89
N TYR A 165 9.62 12.76 16.61
CA TYR A 165 9.43 11.38 16.14
C TYR A 165 10.22 11.12 14.85
N VAL A 166 10.56 9.85 14.61
CA VAL A 166 11.15 9.37 13.35
C VAL A 166 10.23 8.32 12.74
N LEU A 167 9.77 8.57 11.51
CA LEU A 167 9.10 7.57 10.68
C LEU A 167 10.11 7.01 9.68
N ALA A 168 10.38 5.71 9.76
CA ALA A 168 11.35 5.00 8.93
C ALA A 168 10.63 4.29 7.78
N ALA A 169 10.70 4.88 6.59
CA ALA A 169 10.24 4.32 5.32
C ALA A 169 11.44 4.02 4.37
N ASP A 170 12.56 3.53 4.91
CA ASP A 170 13.87 3.43 4.26
C ASP A 170 14.15 2.09 3.55
N GLY A 171 13.09 1.36 3.22
CA GLY A 171 13.17 0.19 2.37
C GLY A 171 13.54 -1.11 3.08
N ALA A 172 13.71 -2.16 2.30
CA ALA A 172 13.92 -3.52 2.82
C ALA A 172 15.22 -3.68 3.60
N ASN A 173 16.25 -2.91 3.25
CA ASN A 173 17.54 -2.85 3.94
C ASN A 173 17.59 -1.64 4.89
N SER A 174 16.53 -1.46 5.70
CA SER A 174 16.36 -0.32 6.61
C SER A 174 17.54 -0.19 7.58
N THR A 175 18.32 0.87 7.40
CA THR A 175 19.36 1.27 8.35
C THR A 175 18.76 1.53 9.73
N VAL A 176 17.56 2.14 9.80
CA VAL A 176 16.90 2.41 11.09
C VAL A 176 16.58 1.11 11.84
N ARG A 177 15.93 0.13 11.19
CA ARG A 177 15.62 -1.18 11.79
C ARG A 177 16.88 -1.89 12.29
N GLU A 178 17.96 -1.89 11.50
CA GLU A 178 19.23 -2.49 11.88
C GLU A 178 19.85 -1.82 13.12
N ARG A 179 19.83 -0.48 13.19
CA ARG A 179 20.38 0.27 14.33
C ARG A 179 19.61 0.04 15.63
N LEU A 180 18.31 -0.24 15.52
CA LEU A 180 17.48 -0.58 16.68
C LEU A 180 17.58 -2.05 17.09
N GLY A 181 18.28 -2.89 16.31
CA GLY A 181 18.38 -4.31 16.62
C GLY A 181 17.03 -5.02 16.50
N ILE A 182 16.13 -4.53 15.65
CA ILE A 182 14.81 -5.13 15.45
C ILE A 182 14.94 -6.25 14.43
N HIS A 183 14.69 -7.48 14.88
CA HIS A 183 14.74 -8.65 14.02
C HIS A 183 13.48 -8.78 13.16
N THR A 184 13.57 -9.64 12.15
CA THR A 184 12.52 -9.90 11.17
C THR A 184 12.12 -11.37 11.20
N ARG A 185 10.84 -11.68 10.93
CA ARG A 185 10.33 -13.04 10.77
C ARG A 185 9.85 -13.28 9.34
N GLY A 186 9.97 -14.53 8.89
CA GLY A 186 9.57 -14.97 7.56
C GLY A 186 10.75 -15.49 6.74
N PRO A 187 10.53 -15.85 5.47
CA PRO A 187 11.53 -16.53 4.64
C PRO A 187 12.85 -15.76 4.36
N GLY A 188 12.90 -14.45 4.61
CA GLY A 188 14.07 -13.62 4.30
C GLY A 188 14.27 -13.48 2.79
N ALA A 189 15.51 -13.66 2.32
CA ALA A 189 15.84 -13.63 0.89
C ALA A 189 15.30 -14.88 0.18
N VAL A 190 14.25 -14.71 -0.64
CA VAL A 190 13.60 -15.83 -1.35
C VAL A 190 14.13 -16.06 -2.76
N GLY A 191 14.91 -15.14 -3.32
CA GLY A 191 15.39 -15.25 -4.70
C GLY A 191 15.99 -13.97 -5.25
N ARG A 192 16.83 -14.12 -6.28
CA ARG A 192 17.41 -13.01 -7.03
C ARG A 192 16.67 -12.87 -8.35
N VAL A 193 16.15 -11.68 -8.62
CA VAL A 193 15.45 -11.35 -9.86
C VAL A 193 16.25 -10.27 -10.60
N THR A 194 16.24 -10.34 -11.93
CA THR A 194 16.76 -9.32 -12.82
C THR A 194 15.59 -8.69 -13.57
N THR A 195 15.49 -7.37 -13.49
CA THR A 195 14.62 -6.56 -14.35
C THR A 195 15.43 -6.05 -15.55
N VAL A 196 14.94 -6.29 -16.76
CA VAL A 196 15.50 -5.79 -18.02
C VAL A 196 14.47 -4.85 -18.64
N VAL A 197 14.73 -3.55 -18.61
CA VAL A 197 13.92 -2.52 -19.27
C VAL A 197 14.39 -2.40 -20.72
N PHE A 198 13.44 -2.42 -21.66
CA PHE A 198 13.71 -2.39 -23.09
C PHE A 198 12.60 -1.64 -23.83
N ASP A 199 12.91 -1.21 -25.05
CA ASP A 199 11.92 -0.67 -25.99
C ASP A 199 11.56 -1.72 -27.06
N ALA A 200 10.28 -1.83 -27.37
CA ALA A 200 9.79 -2.64 -28.48
C ALA A 200 8.48 -2.05 -29.03
N ASP A 201 8.32 -2.06 -30.37
CA ASP A 201 7.08 -1.62 -31.02
C ASP A 201 5.97 -2.66 -30.85
N LEU A 202 5.34 -2.64 -29.68
CA LEU A 202 4.30 -3.60 -29.29
C LEU A 202 2.98 -2.90 -28.94
N ASN A 203 2.82 -1.61 -29.21
CA ASN A 203 1.68 -0.84 -28.70
C ASN A 203 0.36 -1.33 -29.32
N ARG A 204 0.35 -1.50 -30.65
CA ARG A 204 -0.81 -2.03 -31.39
C ARG A 204 -1.16 -3.44 -30.93
N TRP A 205 -0.15 -4.31 -30.77
CA TRP A 205 -0.33 -5.66 -30.25
C TRP A 205 -0.87 -5.66 -28.80
N SER A 206 -0.33 -4.81 -27.92
CA SER A 206 -0.72 -4.72 -26.51
C SER A 206 -2.14 -4.19 -26.35
N ALA A 207 -2.57 -3.25 -27.19
CA ALA A 207 -3.95 -2.74 -27.16
C ALA A 207 -4.98 -3.82 -27.54
N ARG A 208 -4.66 -4.75 -28.46
CA ARG A 208 -5.53 -5.89 -28.77
C ARG A 208 -5.51 -7.00 -27.71
N HIS A 209 -4.49 -7.02 -26.86
CA HIS A 209 -4.32 -8.06 -25.85
C HIS A 209 -3.97 -7.49 -24.47
N PRO A 210 -4.74 -6.53 -23.93
CA PRO A 210 -4.37 -5.75 -22.76
C PRO A 210 -4.15 -6.67 -21.56
N ALA A 211 -3.03 -6.44 -20.87
CA ALA A 211 -2.71 -7.03 -19.58
C ALA A 211 -1.55 -6.27 -18.93
N GLY A 212 -1.58 -6.18 -17.61
CA GLY A 212 -0.54 -5.53 -16.81
C GLY A 212 0.67 -6.43 -16.67
N VAL A 213 0.46 -7.75 -16.79
CA VAL A 213 1.49 -8.78 -16.64
C VAL A 213 1.22 -9.94 -17.61
N TYR A 214 2.22 -10.26 -18.43
CA TYR A 214 2.28 -11.49 -19.22
C TYR A 214 3.32 -12.43 -18.61
N LEU A 215 2.87 -13.49 -17.92
CA LEU A 215 3.75 -14.56 -17.46
C LEU A 215 4.09 -15.51 -18.60
N THR A 216 5.39 -15.64 -18.89
CA THR A 216 5.92 -16.58 -19.89
C THR A 216 6.84 -17.63 -19.27
N ALA A 217 7.14 -18.70 -20.01
CA ALA A 217 8.17 -19.69 -19.63
C ALA A 217 9.53 -19.03 -19.34
N GLN A 218 9.86 -17.94 -20.04
CA GLN A 218 11.12 -17.21 -19.82
C GLN A 218 11.06 -16.25 -18.63
N GLY A 219 9.88 -15.92 -18.10
CA GLY A 219 9.67 -14.91 -17.06
C GLY A 219 8.52 -13.95 -17.36
N SER A 220 8.36 -12.88 -16.57
CA SER A 220 7.21 -11.96 -16.66
C SER A 220 7.52 -10.73 -17.52
N LEU A 221 6.80 -10.54 -18.61
CA LEU A 221 6.79 -9.30 -19.39
C LEU A 221 5.73 -8.34 -18.86
N LEU A 222 6.07 -7.05 -18.80
CA LEU A 222 5.20 -6.01 -18.27
C LEU A 222 5.28 -4.78 -19.19
N PRO A 223 4.17 -4.31 -19.80
CA PRO A 223 4.13 -3.00 -20.44
C PRO A 223 4.42 -1.94 -19.38
N LEU A 224 5.17 -0.89 -19.60
CA LEU A 224 5.57 0.13 -18.58
C LEU A 224 4.71 1.38 -18.58
N TYR A 225 4.47 1.95 -19.76
CA TYR A 225 3.68 3.16 -19.94
C TYR A 225 2.63 2.93 -21.06
N PRO A 226 1.45 3.59 -21.01
CA PRO A 226 0.48 3.54 -22.10
C PRO A 226 1.09 3.90 -23.47
N GLU A 227 2.01 4.87 -23.50
CA GLU A 227 2.77 5.31 -24.67
C GLU A 227 3.91 4.38 -25.14
N GLY A 228 4.29 3.34 -24.39
CA GLY A 228 5.39 2.43 -24.77
C GLY A 228 6.40 2.16 -23.66
N GLY A 229 7.27 1.16 -23.84
CA GLY A 229 8.24 0.71 -22.84
C GLY A 229 7.83 -0.60 -22.20
N TRP A 230 8.79 -1.48 -21.98
CA TRP A 230 8.58 -2.83 -21.49
C TRP A 230 9.65 -3.21 -20.48
N ALA A 231 9.30 -4.16 -19.63
CA ALA A 231 10.23 -4.78 -18.71
C ALA A 231 10.07 -6.29 -18.76
N LEU A 232 11.17 -6.99 -18.56
CA LEU A 232 11.24 -8.44 -18.47
C LEU A 232 11.81 -8.78 -17.09
N PHE A 233 11.02 -9.47 -16.28
CA PHE A 233 11.43 -9.94 -14.95
C PHE A 233 11.79 -11.41 -15.09
N VAL A 234 13.03 -11.75 -14.73
CA VAL A 234 13.58 -13.12 -14.87
C VAL A 234 14.36 -13.48 -13.62
N PRO A 235 14.48 -14.77 -13.28
CA PRO A 235 15.49 -15.22 -12.32
C PRO A 235 16.87 -14.69 -12.73
N THR A 236 17.65 -14.22 -11.76
CA THR A 236 18.95 -13.64 -12.07
C THR A 236 19.91 -14.74 -12.53
N PRO A 237 20.46 -14.67 -13.75
CA PRO A 237 21.40 -15.69 -14.22
C PRO A 237 22.65 -15.76 -13.34
N GLU A 238 23.32 -16.91 -13.34
CA GLU A 238 24.58 -17.10 -12.60
C GLU A 238 25.69 -16.17 -13.12
N ASP A 239 25.82 -16.06 -14.45
CA ASP A 239 26.74 -15.13 -15.10
C ASP A 239 25.97 -13.93 -15.66
N THR A 240 25.94 -12.85 -14.88
CA THR A 240 25.31 -11.59 -15.26
C THR A 240 26.13 -10.79 -16.27
N ALA A 241 27.46 -10.89 -16.23
CA ALA A 241 28.35 -10.11 -17.10
C ALA A 241 28.31 -10.57 -18.57
N GLY A 242 28.13 -11.87 -18.81
CA GLY A 242 28.04 -12.44 -20.16
C GLY A 242 26.60 -12.68 -20.64
N ALA A 243 25.60 -12.09 -19.98
CA ALA A 243 24.21 -12.45 -20.26
C ALA A 243 23.75 -11.80 -21.57
N ASP A 244 23.16 -12.60 -22.45
CA ASP A 244 22.54 -12.12 -23.68
C ASP A 244 21.13 -11.60 -23.36
N TRP A 245 21.04 -10.36 -22.86
CA TRP A 245 19.76 -9.76 -22.50
C TRP A 245 18.83 -9.59 -23.70
N PRO A 246 19.29 -9.05 -24.87
CA PRO A 246 18.45 -8.98 -26.05
C PRO A 246 17.90 -10.36 -26.46
N GLY A 247 18.75 -11.40 -26.46
CA GLY A 247 18.31 -12.76 -26.76
C GLY A 247 17.32 -13.36 -25.76
N LEU A 248 17.44 -13.06 -24.46
CA LEU A 248 16.41 -13.46 -23.48
C LEU A 248 15.07 -12.77 -23.76
N VAL A 249 15.09 -11.48 -24.11
CA VAL A 249 13.88 -10.73 -24.47
C VAL A 249 13.26 -11.30 -25.74
N ALA A 250 14.01 -11.48 -26.84
CA ALA A 250 13.55 -12.12 -28.07
C ALA A 250 12.86 -13.48 -27.80
N ARG A 251 13.48 -14.36 -26.98
CA ARG A 251 12.85 -15.65 -26.61
C ARG A 251 11.55 -15.47 -25.84
N ALA A 252 11.49 -14.53 -24.89
CA ALA A 252 10.26 -14.27 -24.15
C ALA A 252 9.15 -13.72 -25.06
N LEU A 253 9.50 -12.95 -26.09
CA LEU A 253 8.55 -12.44 -27.07
C LEU A 253 8.08 -13.53 -28.04
N GLY A 254 8.94 -14.49 -28.35
CA GLY A 254 8.72 -15.48 -29.40
C GLY A 254 8.89 -14.92 -30.81
N ASP A 255 9.70 -13.86 -30.97
CA ASP A 255 10.02 -13.24 -32.26
C ASP A 255 11.48 -12.76 -32.28
N ASP A 256 12.12 -12.84 -33.45
CA ASP A 256 13.49 -12.34 -33.72
C ASP A 256 13.44 -10.83 -34.04
N MET A 257 12.91 -10.03 -33.11
CA MET A 257 12.91 -8.58 -33.23
C MET A 257 14.23 -7.99 -32.73
N ASP A 258 14.66 -6.86 -33.31
CA ASP A 258 15.76 -6.08 -32.75
C ASP A 258 15.33 -5.45 -31.42
N ILE A 259 16.01 -5.79 -30.34
CA ILE A 259 15.65 -5.35 -28.98
C ILE A 259 16.67 -4.34 -28.48
N ASP A 260 16.21 -3.13 -28.19
CA ASP A 260 17.02 -2.11 -27.55
C ASP A 260 16.88 -2.20 -26.02
N VAL A 261 17.89 -2.79 -25.38
CA VAL A 261 17.96 -2.89 -23.92
C VAL A 261 18.42 -1.56 -23.34
N LEU A 262 17.53 -0.89 -22.61
CA LEU A 262 17.82 0.39 -22.00
C LEU A 262 18.50 0.24 -20.65
N ARG A 263 18.06 -0.72 -19.84
CA ARG A 263 18.55 -0.86 -18.47
C ARG A 263 18.39 -2.26 -17.89
N VAL A 264 19.35 -2.65 -17.08
CA VAL A 264 19.33 -3.93 -16.34
C VAL A 264 19.59 -3.67 -14.86
N GLU A 265 18.71 -4.20 -13.99
CA GLU A 265 18.86 -4.13 -12.54
C GLU A 265 18.68 -5.49 -11.90
N HIS A 266 19.56 -5.79 -10.95
CA HIS A 266 19.53 -7.00 -10.15
C HIS A 266 19.06 -6.67 -8.75
N TRP A 267 18.06 -7.38 -8.28
CA TRP A 267 17.51 -7.15 -6.94
C TRP A 267 17.13 -8.47 -6.27
N VAL A 268 17.10 -8.44 -4.94
CA VAL A 268 16.73 -9.58 -4.10
C VAL A 268 15.28 -9.42 -3.69
N VAL A 269 14.46 -10.42 -3.99
CA VAL A 269 13.11 -10.52 -3.44
C VAL A 269 13.25 -10.90 -1.97
N ASN A 270 12.82 -10.00 -1.10
CA ASN A 270 12.75 -10.23 0.35
C ASN A 270 11.31 -10.56 0.77
N ALA A 271 11.16 -11.36 1.82
CA ALA A 271 9.89 -11.76 2.38
C ALA A 271 10.00 -11.83 3.91
N PHE A 272 9.56 -10.78 4.58
CA PHE A 272 9.65 -10.70 6.04
C PHE A 272 8.68 -9.68 6.62
N VAL A 273 8.39 -9.83 7.91
CA VAL A 273 7.75 -8.81 8.77
C VAL A 273 8.65 -8.55 9.97
N ALA A 274 8.85 -7.28 10.36
CA ALA A 274 9.62 -6.89 11.53
C ALA A 274 8.92 -7.38 12.81
N GLU A 275 9.68 -7.71 13.84
CA GLU A 275 9.11 -8.16 15.12
C GLU A 275 8.42 -7.04 15.89
N ARG A 276 8.84 -5.80 15.64
CA ARG A 276 8.31 -4.57 16.23
C ARG A 276 8.21 -3.48 15.17
N PHE A 277 7.09 -2.79 15.11
CA PHE A 277 6.86 -1.65 14.21
C PHE A 277 7.18 -0.34 14.93
N ARG A 278 7.34 -0.37 16.26
CA ARG A 278 7.68 0.80 17.07
C ARG A 278 8.76 0.49 18.12
N HIS A 279 9.71 1.41 18.23
CA HIS A 279 10.61 1.51 19.37
C HIS A 279 10.59 2.96 19.88
N GLY A 280 9.93 3.20 21.02
CA GLY A 280 9.76 4.52 21.60
C GLY A 280 9.19 5.52 20.60
N ARG A 281 9.98 6.52 20.22
CA ARG A 281 9.61 7.59 19.26
C ARG A 281 9.96 7.29 17.80
N ILE A 282 10.32 6.04 17.49
CA ILE A 282 10.77 5.61 16.17
C ILE A 282 9.82 4.54 15.64
N LEU A 283 9.20 4.81 14.50
CA LEU A 283 8.19 3.95 13.88
C LEU A 283 8.67 3.46 12.51
N LEU A 284 8.44 2.20 12.19
CA LEU A 284 8.82 1.57 10.92
C LEU A 284 7.58 1.37 10.06
N ALA A 285 7.64 1.76 8.79
CA ALA A 285 6.54 1.58 7.82
C ALA A 285 7.04 1.11 6.45
N GLY A 286 6.16 0.47 5.67
CA GLY A 286 6.53 -0.01 4.33
C GLY A 286 7.60 -1.10 4.40
N ASP A 287 8.52 -1.11 3.44
CA ASP A 287 9.53 -2.16 3.32
C ASP A 287 10.51 -2.21 4.51
N ALA A 288 10.63 -1.11 5.27
CA ALA A 288 11.37 -1.09 6.52
C ALA A 288 10.73 -2.00 7.59
N ALA A 289 9.39 -2.10 7.62
CA ALA A 289 8.65 -2.96 8.52
C ALA A 289 8.28 -4.31 7.90
N HIS A 290 7.88 -4.38 6.63
CA HIS A 290 7.56 -5.63 5.96
C HIS A 290 7.97 -5.60 4.50
N ALA A 291 8.67 -6.63 4.04
CA ALA A 291 8.97 -6.81 2.63
C ALA A 291 8.08 -7.94 2.12
N ILE A 292 7.28 -7.64 1.11
CA ILE A 292 6.29 -8.56 0.57
C ILE A 292 6.72 -8.89 -0.86
N PRO A 293 6.78 -10.18 -1.24
CA PRO A 293 7.06 -10.57 -2.61
C PRO A 293 6.12 -9.88 -3.62
N PRO A 294 6.58 -9.65 -4.85
CA PRO A 294 5.86 -8.88 -5.87
C PRO A 294 4.57 -9.57 -6.36
N ALA A 295 4.42 -10.88 -6.15
CA ALA A 295 3.20 -11.60 -6.55
C ALA A 295 1.96 -10.99 -5.89
N GLY A 296 1.08 -10.44 -6.72
CA GLY A 296 -0.14 -9.75 -6.30
C GLY A 296 0.00 -8.24 -6.13
N GLY A 297 1.18 -7.65 -6.35
CA GLY A 297 1.45 -6.21 -6.20
C GLY A 297 0.93 -5.62 -4.89
N LEU A 298 1.21 -6.26 -3.74
CA LEU A 298 0.64 -5.86 -2.44
C LEU A 298 1.57 -4.99 -1.60
N GLY A 299 2.90 -5.05 -1.83
CA GLY A 299 3.92 -4.50 -0.94
C GLY A 299 3.74 -2.99 -0.67
N MET A 300 3.80 -2.20 -1.74
CA MET A 300 3.60 -0.75 -1.67
C MET A 300 2.24 -0.38 -1.06
N ASN A 301 1.16 -1.08 -1.41
CA ASN A 301 -0.19 -0.73 -0.94
C ASN A 301 -0.36 -0.93 0.57
N VAL A 302 0.14 -2.05 1.12
CA VAL A 302 0.19 -2.26 2.57
C VAL A 302 0.98 -1.13 3.24
N GLY A 303 2.13 -0.74 2.66
CA GLY A 303 2.93 0.37 3.15
C GLY A 303 2.21 1.73 3.12
N VAL A 304 1.44 2.02 2.08
CA VAL A 304 0.59 3.22 2.03
C VAL A 304 -0.49 3.17 3.13
N ALA A 305 -1.15 2.02 3.31
CA ALA A 305 -2.10 1.84 4.41
C ALA A 305 -1.46 1.95 5.80
N ASP A 306 -0.18 1.58 5.98
CA ASP A 306 0.54 1.78 7.24
C ASP A 306 0.60 3.24 7.64
N VAL A 307 0.96 4.11 6.69
CA VAL A 307 1.11 5.53 6.99
C VAL A 307 -0.24 6.22 7.11
N HIS A 308 -1.28 5.74 6.42
CA HIS A 308 -2.64 6.26 6.62
C HIS A 308 -3.16 6.00 8.05
N ASN A 309 -2.96 4.78 8.56
CA ASN A 309 -3.16 4.43 9.96
C ASN A 309 -2.30 5.24 10.94
N LEU A 310 -1.04 5.53 10.60
CA LEU A 310 -0.08 6.08 11.55
C LEU A 310 -0.12 7.61 11.65
N CYS A 311 -0.35 8.31 10.54
CA CYS A 311 -0.06 9.74 10.46
C CYS A 311 -1.05 10.56 11.31
N TRP A 312 -2.35 10.22 11.30
CA TRP A 312 -3.34 10.87 12.17
C TRP A 312 -3.05 10.66 13.67
N LYS A 313 -2.53 9.49 14.06
CA LYS A 313 -2.14 9.20 15.45
C LYS A 313 -0.97 10.07 15.88
N LEU A 314 0.06 10.16 15.02
CA LEU A 314 1.20 11.06 15.25
C LEU A 314 0.75 12.51 15.35
N ALA A 315 -0.17 12.94 14.47
CA ALA A 315 -0.69 14.29 14.49
C ALA A 315 -1.42 14.56 15.81
N GLY A 316 -2.25 13.62 16.28
CA GLY A 316 -2.94 13.74 17.57
C GLY A 316 -2.02 13.84 18.77
N VAL A 317 -0.94 13.05 18.80
CA VAL A 317 0.05 13.18 19.87
C VAL A 317 0.74 14.54 19.82
N LEU A 318 1.14 14.99 18.63
CA LEU A 318 1.88 16.24 18.47
C LEU A 318 1.01 17.49 18.70
N ARG A 319 -0.31 17.38 18.48
CA ARG A 319 -1.27 18.48 18.65
C ARG A 319 -1.97 18.46 20.01
N GLY A 320 -1.71 17.48 20.87
CA GLY A 320 -2.18 17.44 22.27
C GLY A 320 -3.60 16.87 22.47
N TRP A 321 -4.29 16.46 21.41
CA TRP A 321 -5.59 15.78 21.52
C TRP A 321 -5.52 14.26 21.67
N ALA A 322 -4.33 13.63 21.61
CA ALA A 322 -4.11 12.22 21.94
C ALA A 322 -2.87 12.02 22.84
N GLY A 323 -2.89 11.00 23.71
CA GLY A 323 -1.71 10.56 24.45
C GLY A 323 -0.73 9.70 23.62
N PRO A 324 0.54 9.58 24.04
CA PRO A 324 1.57 8.79 23.37
C PRO A 324 1.23 7.30 23.22
N ASP A 325 0.44 6.74 24.14
CA ASP A 325 0.05 5.33 24.13
C ASP A 325 -0.85 4.98 22.93
N LEU A 326 -1.54 5.97 22.33
CA LEU A 326 -2.25 5.77 21.07
C LEU A 326 -1.34 5.20 19.97
N LEU A 327 -0.06 5.57 19.93
CA LEU A 327 0.87 5.05 18.94
C LEU A 327 1.13 3.54 19.09
N ASP A 328 0.86 2.92 20.25
CA ASP A 328 1.01 1.46 20.41
C ASP A 328 -0.01 0.69 19.56
N SER A 329 -1.19 1.28 19.33
CA SER A 329 -2.19 0.70 18.42
C SER A 329 -1.66 0.57 16.98
N TYR A 330 -0.68 1.36 16.53
CA TYR A 330 -0.11 1.19 15.18
C TYR A 330 0.44 -0.23 14.95
N GLU A 331 1.31 -0.70 15.84
CA GLU A 331 1.87 -2.06 15.75
C GLU A 331 0.78 -3.12 15.88
N THR A 332 -0.06 -2.99 16.92
CA THR A 332 -1.15 -3.94 17.19
C THR A 332 -2.11 -4.08 16.01
N GLU A 333 -2.36 -3.01 15.26
CA GLU A 333 -3.27 -3.01 14.12
C GLU A 333 -2.60 -3.41 12.80
N ARG A 334 -1.37 -2.96 12.52
CA ARG A 334 -0.76 -3.11 11.19
C ARG A 334 0.14 -4.33 11.04
N GLN A 335 0.73 -4.83 12.13
CA GLN A 335 1.59 -6.01 12.06
C GLN A 335 0.82 -7.28 11.69
N PRO A 336 -0.38 -7.58 12.26
CA PRO A 336 -1.14 -8.75 11.83
C PRO A 336 -1.56 -8.67 10.36
N VAL A 337 -1.96 -7.47 9.88
CA VAL A 337 -2.23 -7.26 8.46
C VAL A 337 -1.01 -7.58 7.61
N ALA A 338 0.18 -7.05 7.96
CA ALA A 338 1.39 -7.33 7.18
C ALA A 338 1.73 -8.83 7.13
N ARG A 339 1.55 -9.56 8.24
CA ARG A 339 1.79 -11.01 8.28
C ARG A 339 0.83 -11.78 7.38
N ARG A 340 -0.45 -11.41 7.41
CA ARG A 340 -1.47 -12.05 6.59
C ARG A 340 -1.22 -11.79 5.11
N THR A 341 -0.99 -10.54 4.74
CA THR A 341 -0.59 -10.16 3.37
C THR A 341 0.69 -10.88 2.93
N LEU A 342 1.71 -11.01 3.78
CA LEU A 342 2.93 -11.77 3.45
C LEU A 342 2.63 -13.24 3.14
N GLY A 343 1.84 -13.89 3.99
CA GLY A 343 1.43 -15.29 3.80
C GLY A 343 0.67 -15.47 2.49
N GLN A 344 -0.35 -14.64 2.23
CA GLN A 344 -1.06 -14.61 0.95
C GLN A 344 -0.11 -14.37 -0.25
N ALA A 345 0.75 -13.35 -0.25
CA ALA A 345 1.73 -13.14 -1.33
C ALA A 345 2.66 -14.35 -1.57
N VAL A 346 3.11 -15.05 -0.52
CA VAL A 346 3.93 -16.26 -0.68
C VAL A 346 3.15 -17.37 -1.33
N GLU A 347 1.91 -17.58 -0.88
CA GLU A 347 0.98 -18.53 -1.47
C GLU A 347 0.67 -18.17 -2.94
N ASN A 348 0.40 -16.89 -3.25
CA ASN A 348 0.30 -16.40 -4.63
C ASN A 348 1.52 -16.73 -5.50
N SER A 349 2.75 -16.58 -4.98
CA SER A 349 3.95 -16.93 -5.76
C SER A 349 4.02 -18.44 -6.03
N LYS A 350 3.72 -19.30 -5.05
CA LYS A 350 3.72 -20.75 -5.25
C LYS A 350 2.72 -21.18 -6.33
N MET A 351 1.50 -20.62 -6.36
CA MET A 351 0.52 -21.09 -7.35
C MET A 351 0.84 -20.56 -8.75
N MET A 352 1.32 -19.32 -8.89
CA MET A 352 1.84 -18.83 -10.19
C MET A 352 2.92 -19.77 -10.75
N PHE A 353 3.86 -20.26 -9.93
CA PHE A 353 4.83 -21.28 -10.36
C PHE A 353 4.18 -22.61 -10.73
N GLN A 354 3.18 -23.08 -9.98
CA GLN A 354 2.48 -24.33 -10.28
C GLN A 354 1.83 -24.32 -11.67
N VAL A 355 1.21 -23.22 -12.10
CA VAL A 355 0.63 -23.13 -13.45
C VAL A 355 1.71 -23.29 -14.53
N GLN A 356 2.86 -22.62 -14.35
CA GLN A 356 3.98 -22.76 -15.28
C GLN A 356 4.55 -24.18 -15.29
N ASP A 357 4.61 -24.86 -14.14
CA ASP A 357 5.11 -26.23 -14.06
C ASP A 357 4.17 -27.21 -14.77
N VAL A 358 2.85 -27.08 -14.59
CA VAL A 358 1.87 -27.92 -15.29
C VAL A 358 1.99 -27.73 -16.81
N ARG A 359 2.07 -26.48 -17.28
CA ARG A 359 2.31 -26.19 -18.70
C ARG A 359 3.63 -26.81 -19.21
N ARG A 360 4.72 -26.70 -18.45
CA ARG A 360 6.02 -27.31 -18.82
C ARG A 360 5.91 -28.83 -18.97
N GLU A 361 5.22 -29.51 -18.05
CA GLU A 361 5.03 -30.97 -18.12
C GLU A 361 4.19 -31.36 -19.34
N GLN A 362 3.11 -30.61 -19.62
CA GLN A 362 2.29 -30.80 -20.83
C GLN A 362 3.12 -30.67 -22.12
N LEU A 363 4.02 -29.67 -22.22
CA LEU A 363 4.88 -29.50 -23.40
C LEU A 363 5.93 -30.61 -23.53
N GLN A 364 6.46 -31.13 -22.41
CA GLN A 364 7.47 -32.21 -22.44
C GLN A 364 6.86 -33.56 -22.80
N ALA A 365 5.57 -33.79 -22.54
CA ALA A 365 4.97 -35.10 -22.78
C ALA A 365 4.64 -35.41 -24.27
N ALA A 366 4.94 -34.47 -25.18
CA ALA A 366 4.70 -34.53 -26.64
C ALA A 366 3.32 -35.12 -27.01
N ALA A 367 2.32 -34.91 -26.16
CA ALA A 367 1.04 -35.52 -26.38
C ALA A 367 0.34 -34.67 -27.43
N ALA A 368 0.17 -35.22 -28.62
CA ALA A 368 -0.74 -34.73 -29.67
C ALA A 368 -2.14 -34.29 -29.15
N GLN A 369 -2.51 -34.65 -27.90
CA GLN A 369 -3.71 -34.26 -27.17
C GLN A 369 -3.44 -33.43 -25.88
N ALA A 370 -2.30 -32.73 -25.71
CA ALA A 370 -2.16 -31.90 -24.51
C ALA A 370 -3.18 -30.75 -24.58
N PRO A 371 -3.98 -30.52 -23.53
CA PRO A 371 -5.00 -29.48 -23.58
C PRO A 371 -4.35 -28.11 -23.87
N ASP A 372 -4.94 -27.35 -24.79
CA ASP A 372 -4.44 -26.00 -25.13
C ASP A 372 -4.55 -25.02 -23.94
N ARG A 373 -5.35 -25.39 -22.93
CA ARG A 373 -5.62 -24.64 -21.71
C ARG A 373 -5.07 -25.38 -20.50
N VAL A 374 -4.62 -24.62 -19.51
CA VAL A 374 -4.35 -25.14 -18.17
C VAL A 374 -5.50 -24.66 -17.31
N GLU A 375 -6.27 -25.58 -16.75
CA GLU A 375 -7.20 -25.21 -15.67
C GLU A 375 -6.34 -24.67 -14.52
N PRO A 376 -6.45 -23.37 -14.20
CA PRO A 376 -5.68 -22.83 -13.11
C PRO A 376 -6.11 -23.51 -11.80
N PRO A 377 -5.22 -23.71 -10.82
CA PRO A 377 -5.57 -24.34 -9.53
C PRO A 377 -6.51 -23.47 -8.67
N TRP A 378 -7.06 -22.41 -9.26
CA TRP A 378 -7.77 -21.36 -8.58
C TRP A 378 -9.07 -21.03 -9.30
N SER A 379 -10.10 -20.69 -8.51
CA SER A 379 -11.33 -20.11 -9.06
C SER A 379 -11.02 -18.81 -9.81
N GLU A 380 -11.92 -18.37 -10.72
CA GLU A 380 -11.83 -17.04 -11.37
C GLU A 380 -11.53 -15.88 -10.38
N GLN A 381 -11.79 -16.06 -9.08
CA GLN A 381 -11.61 -15.10 -7.99
C GLN A 381 -10.22 -15.12 -7.33
N TYR A 382 -9.21 -15.67 -7.96
CA TYR A 382 -7.92 -15.87 -7.30
C TYR A 382 -7.11 -14.62 -6.99
N PHE A 383 -7.12 -13.71 -7.96
CA PHE A 383 -6.64 -12.35 -7.79
C PHE A 383 -7.74 -11.41 -7.29
N ALA A 384 -8.95 -11.91 -7.02
CA ALA A 384 -9.87 -11.21 -6.13
C ALA A 384 -9.20 -11.09 -4.76
N GLN A 385 -8.51 -9.98 -4.50
CA GLN A 385 -7.88 -9.68 -3.22
C GLN A 385 -8.71 -8.67 -2.43
N LEU A 386 -9.97 -8.45 -2.82
CA LEU A 386 -10.80 -7.39 -2.26
C LEU A 386 -10.99 -7.58 -0.76
N GLY A 387 -11.19 -8.82 -0.29
CA GLY A 387 -11.25 -9.13 1.14
C GLY A 387 -9.94 -8.87 1.89
N LEU A 388 -8.78 -9.14 1.27
CA LEU A 388 -7.47 -8.82 1.84
C LEU A 388 -7.20 -7.31 1.89
N VAL A 389 -7.73 -6.57 0.92
CA VAL A 389 -7.41 -5.15 0.70
C VAL A 389 -8.38 -4.25 1.48
N LEU A 390 -9.69 -4.47 1.31
CA LEU A 390 -10.76 -3.70 1.94
C LEU A 390 -11.30 -4.31 3.24
N GLY A 391 -11.14 -5.62 3.45
CA GLY A 391 -11.71 -6.36 4.60
C GLY A 391 -10.84 -6.36 5.85
N VAL A 392 -9.96 -5.37 6.01
CA VAL A 392 -9.09 -5.27 7.18
C VAL A 392 -9.94 -4.94 8.41
N ALA A 393 -9.75 -5.72 9.47
CA ALA A 393 -10.38 -5.50 10.76
C ALA A 393 -9.31 -5.30 11.84
N TYR A 394 -9.48 -4.27 12.65
CA TYR A 394 -8.52 -3.85 13.65
C TYR A 394 -9.03 -4.22 15.04
N ARG A 395 -8.13 -4.76 15.85
CA ARG A 395 -8.40 -5.06 17.26
C ARG A 395 -7.31 -4.39 18.08
N SER A 396 -7.66 -3.38 18.85
CA SER A 396 -6.72 -2.64 19.69
C SER A 396 -7.46 -1.74 20.68
N ALA A 397 -6.72 -1.08 21.57
CA ALA A 397 -7.25 -0.05 22.45
C ALA A 397 -7.88 1.16 21.70
N ALA A 398 -7.49 1.43 20.44
CA ALA A 398 -8.12 2.46 19.60
C ALA A 398 -9.46 2.04 18.93
N VAL A 399 -10.08 0.93 19.36
CA VAL A 399 -11.36 0.41 18.84
C VAL A 399 -12.19 -0.06 20.04
N LEU A 400 -13.43 0.41 20.15
CA LEU A 400 -14.35 0.06 21.22
C LEU A 400 -15.30 -1.00 20.70
N THR A 401 -15.11 -2.21 21.21
CA THR A 401 -15.95 -3.34 20.88
C THR A 401 -17.04 -3.45 21.96
N ASP A 402 -18.26 -3.74 21.54
CA ASP A 402 -19.39 -4.10 22.40
C ASP A 402 -19.30 -5.52 23.03
N GLY A 403 -18.16 -6.21 22.97
CA GLY A 403 -17.98 -7.54 23.58
C GLY A 403 -18.50 -8.71 22.74
N ALA A 404 -19.24 -8.45 21.66
CA ALA A 404 -19.61 -9.48 20.70
C ALA A 404 -18.41 -9.74 19.77
N GLY A 405 -17.88 -10.97 19.78
CA GLY A 405 -16.86 -11.46 18.84
C GLY A 405 -16.89 -10.79 17.47
N ALA A 406 -15.86 -10.01 17.15
CA ALA A 406 -15.65 -9.51 15.79
C ALA A 406 -15.67 -10.71 14.81
N PRO A 407 -16.38 -10.62 13.67
CA PRO A 407 -16.27 -11.64 12.65
C PRO A 407 -14.81 -11.78 12.29
N GLU A 408 -14.34 -13.01 12.24
CA GLU A 408 -13.02 -13.26 11.69
C GLU A 408 -13.05 -12.76 10.24
N PRO A 409 -12.02 -12.02 9.81
CA PRO A 409 -11.87 -11.74 8.39
C PRO A 409 -12.06 -13.03 7.59
N SER A 410 -12.76 -13.00 6.45
CA SER A 410 -12.87 -14.18 5.56
C SER A 410 -11.53 -14.92 5.47
N ASP A 411 -11.54 -16.22 5.78
CA ASP A 411 -10.30 -17.03 5.86
C ASP A 411 -9.49 -17.00 4.56
N THR A 412 -10.15 -16.71 3.44
CA THR A 412 -9.57 -16.74 2.10
C THR A 412 -9.13 -15.37 1.56
N GLY A 413 -9.52 -14.24 2.18
CA GLY A 413 -9.13 -12.91 1.70
C GLY A 413 -9.70 -12.51 0.33
N THR A 414 -10.60 -13.32 -0.23
CA THR A 414 -11.03 -13.22 -1.62
C THR A 414 -12.18 -12.25 -1.83
N THR A 415 -13.23 -12.43 -1.04
CA THR A 415 -14.47 -11.66 -1.11
C THR A 415 -14.52 -10.66 0.03
N TYR A 416 -14.78 -9.39 -0.29
CA TYR A 416 -15.04 -8.39 0.72
C TYR A 416 -16.52 -8.42 1.12
N VAL A 417 -16.76 -8.46 2.43
CA VAL A 417 -18.11 -8.31 2.99
C VAL A 417 -18.15 -6.97 3.72
N ALA A 418 -19.01 -6.07 3.25
CA ALA A 418 -19.18 -4.76 3.86
C ALA A 418 -19.86 -4.90 5.23
N THR A 419 -19.30 -4.27 6.26
CA THR A 419 -19.86 -4.30 7.62
C THR A 419 -19.59 -2.98 8.35
N ALA A 420 -20.50 -2.59 9.23
CA ALA A 420 -20.36 -1.42 10.10
C ALA A 420 -19.80 -1.75 11.50
N LYS A 421 -19.17 -2.92 11.67
CA LYS A 421 -18.65 -3.35 12.98
C LYS A 421 -17.40 -2.54 13.35
N PRO A 422 -17.20 -2.21 14.65
CA PRO A 422 -15.98 -1.55 15.09
C PRO A 422 -14.74 -2.33 14.68
N GLY A 423 -13.76 -1.61 14.16
CA GLY A 423 -12.48 -2.12 13.70
C GLY A 423 -12.43 -2.31 12.19
N HIS A 424 -13.56 -2.31 11.50
CA HIS A 424 -13.60 -2.44 10.05
C HIS A 424 -13.53 -1.08 9.35
N ARG A 425 -13.08 -1.10 8.10
CA ARG A 425 -13.14 0.04 7.19
C ARG A 425 -14.60 0.47 7.01
N MET A 426 -14.85 1.79 6.97
CA MET A 426 -16.17 2.32 6.65
C MET A 426 -16.56 1.88 5.24
N PRO A 427 -17.72 1.23 5.05
CA PRO A 427 -18.15 0.84 3.72
C PRO A 427 -18.42 2.04 2.81
N HIS A 428 -18.18 1.85 1.52
CA HIS A 428 -18.55 2.83 0.51
C HIS A 428 -20.05 2.78 0.24
N LEU A 429 -20.64 3.96 0.08
CA LEU A 429 -21.92 4.16 -0.58
C LEU A 429 -21.94 5.54 -1.21
N TRP A 430 -22.53 5.65 -2.39
CA TRP A 430 -22.86 6.93 -3.02
C TRP A 430 -24.01 7.61 -2.27
N LEU A 431 -23.71 8.68 -1.53
CA LEU A 431 -24.69 9.60 -0.93
C LEU A 431 -25.32 10.51 -1.98
N THR A 432 -24.54 10.93 -2.98
CA THR A 432 -25.01 11.63 -4.19
C THR A 432 -24.30 11.03 -5.42
N GLU A 433 -24.57 11.54 -6.64
CA GLU A 433 -23.90 11.06 -7.86
C GLU A 433 -22.37 11.15 -7.79
N SER A 434 -21.82 12.10 -7.03
CA SER A 434 -20.38 12.36 -6.93
C SER A 434 -19.79 12.26 -5.52
N ARG A 435 -20.61 11.93 -4.52
CA ARG A 435 -20.19 11.95 -3.10
C ARG A 435 -20.36 10.59 -2.46
N SER A 436 -19.25 9.93 -2.19
CA SER A 436 -19.19 8.72 -1.37
C SER A 436 -19.26 9.06 0.12
N THR A 437 -19.76 8.13 0.94
CA THR A 437 -19.56 8.09 2.39
C THR A 437 -18.10 8.30 2.81
N LEU A 438 -17.13 7.83 2.00
CA LEU A 438 -15.70 8.01 2.29
C LEU A 438 -15.22 9.45 2.09
N ASP A 439 -15.87 10.23 1.25
CA ASP A 439 -15.58 11.67 1.07
C ASP A 439 -16.01 12.50 2.30
N ALA A 440 -16.87 11.98 3.20
CA ALA A 440 -17.16 12.62 4.50
C ALA A 440 -16.01 12.52 5.53
N LEU A 441 -14.96 11.75 5.22
CA LEU A 441 -13.82 11.52 6.09
C LEU A 441 -12.69 12.49 5.76
N GLY A 442 -11.86 12.85 6.74
CA GLY A 442 -10.73 13.74 6.50
C GLY A 442 -9.86 13.90 7.75
N GLU A 443 -9.36 15.11 7.98
CA GLU A 443 -8.52 15.42 9.14
C GLU A 443 -9.34 15.64 10.44
N TRP A 444 -10.29 14.73 10.70
CA TRP A 444 -11.16 14.72 11.87
C TRP A 444 -11.78 13.34 12.12
N PHE A 445 -12.19 13.09 13.36
CA PHE A 445 -13.19 12.09 13.64
C PHE A 445 -14.54 12.42 13.01
N THR A 446 -15.21 11.42 12.42
CA THR A 446 -16.56 11.58 11.88
C THR A 446 -17.54 10.82 12.78
N LEU A 447 -18.62 11.47 13.22
CA LEU A 447 -19.76 10.83 13.88
C LEU A 447 -20.89 10.75 12.86
N LEU A 448 -21.16 9.54 12.38
CA LEU A 448 -22.20 9.29 11.40
C LEU A 448 -23.48 8.92 12.13
N THR A 449 -24.54 9.69 11.91
CA THR A 449 -25.83 9.48 12.57
C THR A 449 -26.99 9.75 11.63
N VAL A 450 -28.06 9.00 11.80
CA VAL A 450 -29.33 9.22 11.09
C VAL A 450 -30.08 10.42 11.68
N ASP A 451 -30.17 10.49 13.00
CA ASP A 451 -30.88 11.56 13.68
C ASP A 451 -29.98 12.79 13.81
N PRO A 452 -30.48 14.02 13.56
CA PRO A 452 -29.70 15.23 13.79
C PRO A 452 -29.13 15.24 15.20
N TRP A 453 -27.83 15.47 15.29
CA TRP A 453 -27.13 15.52 16.56
C TRP A 453 -26.03 16.56 16.48
N GLU A 454 -25.96 17.42 17.48
CA GLU A 454 -24.86 18.36 17.66
C GLU A 454 -24.33 18.22 19.08
N PRO A 455 -23.00 18.30 19.27
CA PRO A 455 -22.42 18.31 20.61
C PRO A 455 -22.91 19.54 21.35
N ARG A 456 -23.37 19.39 22.59
CA ARG A 456 -23.71 20.55 23.44
C ARG A 456 -22.47 21.19 24.06
N ALA A 457 -21.36 20.46 24.15
CA ALA A 457 -20.07 20.98 24.66
C ALA A 457 -18.98 20.97 23.59
N THR A 458 -18.06 21.94 23.69
CA THR A 458 -16.86 21.96 22.84
C THR A 458 -15.95 20.79 23.21
N LEU A 459 -15.63 19.97 22.23
CA LEU A 459 -14.76 18.81 22.40
C LEU A 459 -13.36 19.19 21.93
N PRO A 460 -12.31 18.72 22.62
CA PRO A 460 -10.93 19.02 22.25
C PRO A 460 -10.41 18.20 21.06
N TRP A 461 -11.27 17.38 20.44
CA TRP A 461 -10.94 16.55 19.28
C TRP A 461 -11.51 17.21 18.02
N PRO A 462 -10.80 17.12 16.88
CA PRO A 462 -11.39 17.49 15.60
C PRO A 462 -12.50 16.46 15.29
N LEU A 463 -13.76 16.88 15.40
CA LEU A 463 -14.95 16.05 15.22
C LEU A 463 -15.89 16.73 14.23
N ARG A 464 -16.46 15.95 13.31
CA ARG A 464 -17.54 16.36 12.41
C ARG A 464 -18.69 15.38 12.53
N VAL A 465 -19.88 15.92 12.59
CA VAL A 465 -21.12 15.14 12.57
C VAL A 465 -21.56 15.09 11.12
N GLU A 466 -21.82 13.88 10.62
CA GLU A 466 -22.26 13.66 9.26
C GLU A 466 -23.62 12.97 9.30
N PRO A 467 -24.65 13.53 8.66
CA PRO A 467 -25.93 12.84 8.55
C PRO A 467 -25.81 11.62 7.63
N LEU A 468 -26.49 10.54 7.99
CA LEU A 468 -26.69 9.36 7.14
C LEU A 468 -28.15 9.35 6.72
N PRO A 469 -28.45 9.50 5.42
CA PRO A 469 -29.82 9.51 4.96
C PRO A 469 -30.57 8.24 5.38
N ALA A 470 -31.82 8.38 5.83
CA ALA A 470 -32.61 7.27 6.36
C ALA A 470 -32.76 6.10 5.36
N GLU A 471 -32.75 6.37 4.05
CA GLU A 471 -32.77 5.32 3.03
C GLU A 471 -31.56 4.36 3.07
N HIS A 472 -30.46 4.75 3.71
CA HIS A 472 -29.24 3.95 3.79
C HIS A 472 -29.04 3.21 5.13
N THR A 473 -30.04 3.22 5.99
CA THR A 473 -29.94 2.71 7.39
C THR A 473 -30.08 1.21 7.52
N HIS A 474 -30.46 0.53 6.43
CA HIS A 474 -30.58 -0.93 6.37
C HIS A 474 -29.38 -1.59 5.67
N ARG A 475 -28.29 -0.84 5.43
CA ARG A 475 -27.06 -1.34 4.79
C ARG A 475 -26.04 -1.74 5.86
N TRP A 476 -25.24 -2.77 5.57
CA TRP A 476 -24.07 -3.15 6.40
C TRP A 476 -24.39 -3.59 7.83
N ASP A 477 -25.55 -4.24 7.98
CA ASP A 477 -26.10 -4.64 9.27
C ASP A 477 -26.40 -3.46 10.21
N LEU A 478 -26.58 -2.25 9.67
CA LEU A 478 -26.96 -1.09 10.47
C LEU A 478 -28.45 -1.20 10.79
N ARG A 479 -28.83 -0.86 12.02
CA ARG A 479 -30.23 -0.66 12.39
C ARG A 479 -30.59 0.83 12.28
N PRO A 480 -31.89 1.14 12.14
CA PRO A 480 -32.38 2.51 12.25
C PRO A 480 -31.93 3.13 13.58
N HIS A 481 -31.51 4.39 13.55
CA HIS A 481 -31.02 5.17 14.70
C HIS A 481 -29.62 4.79 15.20
N GLU A 482 -28.84 3.95 14.53
CA GLU A 482 -27.50 3.67 15.02
C GLU A 482 -26.54 4.81 14.67
N ALA A 483 -25.57 5.05 15.55
CA ALA A 483 -24.48 6.00 15.29
C ALA A 483 -23.14 5.28 15.23
N LEU A 484 -22.28 5.74 14.31
CA LEU A 484 -20.92 5.23 14.14
C LEU A 484 -19.90 6.35 14.41
N LEU A 485 -18.93 6.10 15.28
CA LEU A 485 -17.72 6.91 15.36
C LEU A 485 -16.67 6.35 14.40
N ILE A 486 -16.33 7.11 13.37
CA ILE A 486 -15.30 6.81 12.38
C ILE A 486 -14.01 7.58 12.70
N ARG A 487 -12.89 6.88 12.59
CA ARG A 487 -11.53 7.42 12.77
C ARG A 487 -11.07 8.18 11.52
N PRO A 488 -10.05 9.05 11.64
CA PRO A 488 -9.52 9.76 10.49
C PRO A 488 -9.01 8.86 9.34
N ASP A 489 -8.55 7.64 9.65
CA ASP A 489 -8.15 6.64 8.65
C ASP A 489 -9.32 5.84 8.04
N GLY A 490 -10.55 6.30 8.25
CA GLY A 490 -11.78 5.68 7.76
C GLY A 490 -12.13 4.33 8.38
N HIS A 491 -11.57 3.95 9.54
CA HIS A 491 -12.00 2.76 10.28
C HIS A 491 -12.99 3.10 11.38
N ILE A 492 -13.97 2.24 11.63
CA ILE A 492 -15.00 2.46 12.65
C ILE A 492 -14.40 2.22 14.02
N ALA A 493 -14.27 3.25 14.85
CA ALA A 493 -13.82 3.13 16.24
C ALA A 493 -14.91 2.59 17.17
N ALA A 494 -16.16 3.01 17.02
CA ALA A 494 -17.24 2.64 17.93
C ALA A 494 -18.60 2.67 17.23
N ARG A 495 -19.56 1.91 17.79
CA ARG A 495 -20.93 1.82 17.31
C ARG A 495 -21.88 1.92 18.50
N TRP A 496 -22.96 2.68 18.34
CA TRP A 496 -24.03 2.81 19.32
C TRP A 496 -25.34 2.38 18.70
N ASN A 497 -26.04 1.53 19.42
CA ASN A 497 -27.22 0.84 18.91
C ASN A 497 -28.52 1.63 19.08
N ASP A 498 -28.56 2.58 20.02
CA ASP A 498 -29.78 3.24 20.48
C ASP A 498 -29.77 4.75 20.23
N GLY A 499 -29.20 5.21 19.12
CA GLY A 499 -29.08 6.64 18.82
C GLY A 499 -27.67 7.21 18.97
N PRO A 500 -27.52 8.49 18.63
CA PRO A 500 -26.29 9.23 18.89
C PRO A 500 -25.95 9.19 20.39
N PRO A 501 -24.66 9.06 20.74
CA PRO A 501 -24.27 9.01 22.14
C PRO A 501 -24.53 10.36 22.84
N SER A 502 -24.79 10.34 24.15
CA SER A 502 -24.66 11.54 24.99
C SER A 502 -23.25 12.15 24.88
N ASP A 503 -23.11 13.44 25.20
CA ASP A 503 -21.81 14.12 25.19
C ASP A 503 -20.79 13.44 26.10
N GLY A 504 -21.23 13.00 27.31
CA GLY A 504 -20.38 12.25 28.24
C GLY A 504 -19.91 10.92 27.66
N THR A 505 -20.81 10.14 27.05
CA THR A 505 -20.45 8.88 26.39
C THR A 505 -19.51 9.07 25.21
N LEU A 506 -19.76 10.04 24.33
CA LEU A 506 -18.83 10.39 23.25
C LEU A 506 -17.45 10.83 23.79
N HIS A 507 -17.43 11.66 24.84
CA HIS A 507 -16.19 12.13 25.46
C HIS A 507 -15.39 10.94 25.98
N LYS A 508 -16.03 10.02 26.72
CA LYS A 508 -15.38 8.79 27.19
C LYS A 508 -14.85 7.96 26.03
N ALA A 509 -15.62 7.83 24.95
CA ALA A 509 -15.25 7.02 23.80
C ALA A 509 -13.99 7.56 23.11
N LEU A 510 -14.00 8.86 22.78
CA LEU A 510 -12.84 9.54 22.24
C LEU A 510 -11.65 9.45 23.18
N THR A 511 -11.81 9.69 24.49
CA THR A 511 -10.70 9.61 25.46
C THR A 511 -10.04 8.24 25.43
N THR A 512 -10.84 7.16 25.41
CA THR A 512 -10.32 5.80 25.28
C THR A 512 -9.62 5.59 23.93
N VAL A 513 -10.30 5.85 22.80
CA VAL A 513 -9.72 5.71 21.45
C VAL A 513 -8.44 6.52 21.25
N THR A 514 -8.30 7.66 21.91
CA THR A 514 -7.13 8.56 21.77
C THR A 514 -6.10 8.43 22.85
N ALA A 515 -6.27 7.46 23.77
CA ALA A 515 -5.44 7.26 24.94
C ALA A 515 -5.15 8.58 25.69
N ARG A 516 -6.14 9.47 25.79
CA ARG A 516 -5.98 10.80 26.38
C ARG A 516 -6.25 10.83 27.89
#